data_AF-A0A813XY76-F1
#
_entry.id   AF-A0A813XY76-F1
#
_cell.length_a   1.000
_cell.length_b   1.000
_cell.length_c   1.000
_cell.angle_alpha   90.00
_cell.angle_beta   90.00
_cell.angle_gamma   90.00
#
_symmetry.space_group_name_H-M   'P 1'
#
loop_
_entity.id
_entity.type
_entity.pdbx_description
1 polymer ?
#
loop_
_entity_poly.entity_id
_entity_poly.type
_entity_poly.pdbx_seq_one_letter_code
_entity_poly.pdbx_strand_id
1 'polypeptide(L)'
;MPLHSAKTLYRGQIISAGELQQLKDNIGGVYSVNAFFSSSTNSNVALTFQTGAFGKPYFECVLFEILVDNKTDSKWKVSFADIHDVSFNKDEGEV
;
A
#
# COMPACT_ATOMS: atom_id res chain seq x y z
N MET A 1 9.90 -25.34 -14.39
CA MET A 1 10.20 -23.89 -14.39
C MET A 1 9.46 -23.28 -13.22
N PRO A 2 10.10 -22.61 -12.24
CA PRO A 2 9.35 -22.07 -11.13
C PRO A 2 8.62 -20.80 -11.60
N LEU A 3 7.30 -20.74 -11.33
CA LEU A 3 6.51 -19.52 -11.46
C LEU A 3 7.13 -18.47 -10.52
N HIS A 4 7.58 -17.36 -11.09
CA HIS A 4 8.03 -16.21 -10.32
C HIS A 4 6.80 -15.34 -10.01
N SER A 5 6.40 -15.23 -8.75
CA SER A 5 5.16 -14.52 -8.36
C SER A 5 5.45 -13.08 -7.96
N ALA A 6 5.38 -12.15 -8.90
CA ALA A 6 5.14 -10.76 -8.53
C ALA A 6 3.73 -10.69 -7.90
N LYS A 7 3.61 -10.04 -6.75
CA LYS A 7 2.33 -9.92 -6.01
C LYS A 7 1.90 -8.46 -6.01
N THR A 8 0.70 -8.19 -6.50
CA THR A 8 0.10 -6.85 -6.41
C THR A 8 -0.65 -6.73 -5.09
N LEU A 9 -0.37 -5.65 -4.37
CA LEU A 9 -1.02 -5.27 -3.12
C LEU A 9 -1.68 -3.90 -3.30
N TYR A 10 -2.68 -3.63 -2.48
CA TYR A 10 -3.46 -2.41 -2.53
C TYR A 10 -3.56 -1.79 -1.14
N ARG A 11 -3.52 -0.47 -1.07
CA ARG A 11 -3.74 0.27 0.18
C ARG A 11 -4.58 1.51 -0.11
N GLY A 12 -5.77 1.58 0.49
CA GLY A 12 -6.53 2.82 0.53
C GLY A 12 -6.09 3.67 1.72
N GLN A 13 -5.92 4.97 1.51
CA GLN A 13 -5.57 5.90 2.57
C GLN A 13 -6.12 7.28 2.25
N ILE A 14 -6.44 8.04 3.30
CA ILE A 14 -6.67 9.48 3.20
C ILE A 14 -5.36 10.19 3.51
N ILE A 15 -4.88 11.01 2.58
CA ILE A 15 -3.65 11.80 2.76
C ILE A 15 -3.96 13.29 2.61
N SER A 16 -3.08 14.14 3.12
CA SER A 16 -3.24 15.59 2.91
C SER A 16 -2.92 15.97 1.46
N ALA A 17 -3.50 17.05 0.96
CA ALA A 17 -3.16 17.58 -0.38
C ALA A 17 -1.67 17.91 -0.52
N GLY A 18 -1.01 18.35 0.56
CA GLY A 18 0.43 18.59 0.59
C GLY A 18 1.27 17.32 0.48
N GLU A 19 0.87 16.25 1.19
CA GLU A 19 1.49 14.93 1.07
C GLU A 19 1.31 14.35 -0.33
N LEU A 20 0.12 14.50 -0.93
CA LEU A 20 -0.10 14.12 -2.32
C LEU A 20 0.81 14.89 -3.28
N GLN A 21 1.03 16.18 -3.04
CA GLN A 21 1.94 16.97 -3.87
C GLN A 21 3.38 16.49 -3.72
N GLN A 22 3.84 16.19 -2.51
CA GLN A 22 5.18 15.61 -2.27
C GLN A 22 5.37 14.28 -3.01
N LEU A 23 4.34 13.42 -3.04
CA LEU A 23 4.38 12.18 -3.81
C LEU A 23 4.51 12.43 -5.32
N LYS A 24 3.77 13.40 -5.85
CA LYS A 24 3.85 13.79 -7.28
C LYS A 24 5.21 14.37 -7.63
N ASP A 25 5.80 15.18 -6.74
CA ASP A 25 7.11 15.79 -6.96
C ASP A 25 8.26 14.76 -6.84
N ASN A 26 8.02 13.63 -6.16
CA ASN A 26 8.99 12.54 -5.96
C ASN A 26 8.75 11.33 -6.89
N ILE A 27 8.08 11.50 -8.03
CA ILE A 27 7.90 10.42 -9.02
C ILE A 27 9.28 9.92 -9.49
N GLY A 28 9.49 8.60 -9.42
CA GLY A 28 10.78 7.96 -9.71
C GLY A 28 11.76 7.94 -8.54
N GLY A 29 11.42 8.58 -7.42
CA GLY A 29 12.15 8.53 -6.16
C GLY A 29 11.75 7.34 -5.28
N VAL A 30 12.28 7.34 -4.05
CA VAL A 30 11.97 6.32 -3.04
C VAL A 30 10.89 6.86 -2.11
N TYR A 31 9.85 6.05 -1.88
CA TYR A 31 8.87 6.28 -0.83
C TYR A 31 9.17 5.36 0.35
N SER A 32 9.49 5.95 1.50
CA SER A 32 9.82 5.23 2.73
C SER A 32 8.91 5.71 3.84
N VAL A 33 8.37 4.76 4.60
CA VAL A 33 7.44 4.99 5.70
C VAL A 33 8.05 4.51 7.00
N ASN A 34 7.92 5.29 8.06
CA ASN A 34 8.42 4.95 9.40
C ASN A 34 7.36 4.22 10.25
N ALA A 35 6.40 3.56 9.61
CA ALA A 35 5.28 2.89 10.26
C ALA A 35 4.93 1.59 9.52
N PHE A 36 4.13 0.73 10.17
CA PHE A 36 3.56 -0.43 9.51
C PHE A 36 2.73 -0.01 8.30
N PHE A 37 2.97 -0.69 7.19
CA PHE A 37 2.35 -0.40 5.91
C PHE A 37 1.37 -1.52 5.57
N SER A 38 0.25 -1.57 6.28
CA SER A 38 -0.80 -2.57 6.03
C SER A 38 -1.33 -2.44 4.61
N SER A 39 -1.41 -3.56 3.92
CA SER A 39 -1.92 -3.64 2.55
C SER A 39 -2.76 -4.90 2.37
N SER A 40 -3.62 -4.91 1.35
CA SER A 40 -4.47 -6.05 1.04
C SER A 40 -4.24 -6.51 -0.38
N THR A 41 -4.33 -7.81 -0.64
CA THR A 41 -4.38 -8.32 -2.02
C THR A 41 -5.68 -7.99 -2.74
N ASN A 42 -6.70 -7.51 -2.02
CA ASN A 42 -8.02 -7.21 -2.55
C ASN A 42 -8.24 -5.70 -2.59
N SER A 43 -8.34 -5.14 -3.80
CA SER A 43 -8.57 -3.70 -3.99
C SER A 43 -9.88 -3.22 -3.37
N ASN A 44 -10.93 -4.05 -3.33
CA ASN A 44 -12.22 -3.67 -2.72
C ASN A 44 -12.09 -3.50 -1.21
N VAL A 45 -11.29 -4.35 -0.57
CA VAL A 45 -10.98 -4.25 0.86
C VAL A 45 -10.16 -2.97 1.10
N ALA A 46 -9.10 -2.76 0.32
CA ALA A 46 -8.27 -1.56 0.41
C ALA A 46 -9.08 -0.26 0.26
N LEU A 47 -10.06 -0.22 -0.65
CA LEU A 47 -10.94 0.93 -0.87
C LEU A 47 -11.82 1.28 0.33
N THR A 48 -12.08 0.35 1.25
CA THR A 48 -12.85 0.66 2.48
C THR A 48 -12.07 1.60 3.41
N PHE A 49 -10.73 1.56 3.37
CA PHE A 49 -9.85 2.35 4.24
C PHE A 49 -9.64 3.80 3.79
N GLN A 50 -10.11 4.17 2.59
CA GLN A 50 -10.12 5.56 2.13
C GLN A 50 -11.47 6.27 2.39
N THR A 51 -12.38 5.66 3.14
CA THR A 51 -13.66 6.27 3.50
C THR A 51 -13.47 7.31 4.63
N GLY A 52 -13.89 8.57 4.41
CA GLY A 52 -13.84 9.62 5.45
C GLY A 52 -13.23 10.97 5.07
N ALA A 53 -12.81 11.17 3.82
CA ALA A 53 -12.36 12.49 3.34
C ALA A 53 -13.52 13.42 2.92
N PHE A 54 -14.76 12.90 2.85
CA PHE A 54 -15.93 13.67 2.44
C PHE A 54 -16.10 14.92 3.32
N GLY A 55 -16.10 16.10 2.70
CA GLY A 55 -16.22 17.38 3.40
C GLY A 55 -14.92 17.92 4.02
N LYS A 56 -13.76 17.28 3.77
CA LYS A 56 -12.46 17.77 4.24
C LYS A 56 -11.66 18.37 3.08
N PRO A 57 -11.63 19.70 2.90
CA PRO A 57 -11.08 20.35 1.69
C PRO A 57 -9.56 20.26 1.52
N TYR A 58 -8.83 19.70 2.50
CA TYR A 58 -7.37 19.56 2.47
C TYR A 58 -6.90 18.11 2.42
N PHE A 59 -7.83 17.17 2.20
CA PHE A 59 -7.56 15.75 2.22
C PHE A 59 -8.06 15.08 0.95
N GLU A 60 -7.29 14.10 0.48
CA GLU A 60 -7.53 13.36 -0.74
C GLU A 60 -7.62 11.87 -0.43
N CYS A 61 -8.55 11.18 -1.07
CA CYS A 61 -8.64 9.72 -1.04
C CYS A 61 -7.69 9.15 -2.09
N VAL A 62 -6.74 8.30 -1.68
CA VAL A 62 -5.78 7.66 -2.58
C VAL A 62 -5.83 6.16 -2.41
N LEU A 63 -5.83 5.45 -3.54
CA LEU A 63 -5.58 4.03 -3.61
C LEU A 63 -4.17 3.81 -4.17
N PHE A 64 -3.28 3.27 -3.36
CA PHE A 64 -1.98 2.80 -3.80
C PHE A 64 -2.10 1.40 -4.39
N GLU A 65 -1.53 1.19 -5.57
CA GLU A 65 -1.26 -0.12 -6.16
C GLU A 65 0.24 -0.39 -6.06
N ILE A 66 0.61 -1.51 -5.45
CA ILE A 66 1.98 -1.80 -5.06
C ILE A 66 2.37 -3.14 -5.64
N LEU A 67 3.33 -3.10 -6.57
CA LEU A 67 3.91 -4.29 -7.13
C LEU A 67 5.09 -4.75 -6.26
N VAL A 68 4.93 -5.86 -5.57
CA VAL A 68 6.00 -6.52 -4.83
C VAL A 68 6.66 -7.54 -5.76
N ASP A 69 7.88 -7.23 -6.19
CA ASP A 69 8.74 -8.15 -6.92
C ASP A 69 9.93 -8.58 -6.05
N ASN A 70 9.98 -9.88 -5.76
CA ASN A 70 11.05 -10.52 -4.97
C ASN A 70 12.40 -10.52 -5.71
N LYS A 71 12.47 -10.01 -6.94
CA LYS A 71 13.71 -9.81 -7.70
C LYS A 71 14.32 -8.41 -7.55
N THR A 72 13.69 -7.49 -6.84
CA THR A 72 14.23 -6.12 -6.74
C THR A 72 15.63 -6.11 -6.15
N ASP A 73 16.46 -5.28 -6.77
CA ASP A 73 17.89 -5.10 -6.55
C ASP A 73 18.25 -5.19 -5.06
N SER A 74 19.26 -5.99 -4.72
CA SER A 74 19.72 -6.34 -3.36
C SER A 74 19.97 -5.18 -2.39
N LYS A 75 19.82 -3.93 -2.85
CA LYS A 75 19.89 -2.67 -2.09
C LYS A 75 18.59 -2.33 -1.35
N TRP A 76 17.44 -2.81 -1.80
CA TRP A 76 16.13 -2.47 -1.21
C TRP A 76 15.36 -3.75 -0.85
N LYS A 77 15.89 -4.52 0.11
CA LYS A 77 15.15 -5.63 0.72
C LYS A 77 14.00 -5.05 1.55
N VAL A 78 12.81 -5.02 0.97
CA VAL A 78 11.58 -4.73 1.72
C VAL A 78 11.15 -6.03 2.40
N SER A 79 11.20 -6.06 3.73
CA SER A 79 10.59 -7.14 4.51
C SER A 79 9.08 -6.94 4.51
N PHE A 80 8.32 -7.90 3.99
CA PHE A 80 6.87 -7.97 4.11
C PHE A 80 6.49 -9.24 4.87
N ALA A 81 5.39 -9.17 5.62
CA ALA A 81 4.91 -10.29 6.43
C ALA A 81 3.46 -10.56 6.04
N ASP A 82 3.22 -11.70 5.39
CA ASP A 82 1.84 -12.17 5.20
C ASP A 82 1.28 -12.55 6.58
N ILE A 83 0.35 -11.75 7.09
CA ILE A 83 -0.21 -11.92 8.43
C ILE A 83 -1.65 -12.43 8.40
N HIS A 84 -2.11 -12.93 7.25
CA HIS A 84 -3.43 -13.53 7.10
C HIS A 84 -3.80 -14.52 8.21
N ASP A 85 -2.86 -15.37 8.63
CA ASP A 85 -3.08 -16.41 9.64
C ASP A 85 -3.25 -15.89 11.07
N VAL A 86 -2.78 -14.66 11.34
CA VAL A 86 -2.81 -14.02 12.66
C VAL A 86 -3.69 -12.76 12.72
N SER A 87 -4.20 -12.29 11.58
CA SER A 87 -5.10 -11.14 11.51
C SER A 87 -6.45 -11.47 12.15
N PHE A 88 -7.01 -10.50 12.87
CA PHE A 88 -8.34 -10.61 13.49
C PHE A 88 -9.44 -10.78 12.43
N ASN A 89 -9.25 -10.20 11.24
CA ASN A 89 -10.14 -10.33 10.08
C ASN A 89 -9.44 -11.12 8.96
N LYS A 90 -9.58 -12.44 8.98
CA LYS A 90 -8.93 -13.33 8.01
C LYS A 90 -9.31 -13.04 6.55
N ASP A 91 -10.52 -12.55 6.30
CA ASP A 91 -11.01 -12.25 4.94
C ASP A 91 -10.35 -11.01 4.30
N GLU A 92 -9.52 -10.28 5.05
CA GLU A 92 -8.86 -9.05 4.59
C GLU A 92 -7.71 -9.32 3.61
N GLY A 93 -7.09 -10.51 3.65
CA GLY A 93 -5.91 -10.83 2.83
C GLY A 93 -4.74 -9.88 3.11
N GLU A 94 -4.51 -9.60 4.40
CA GLU A 94 -3.53 -8.61 4.89
C GLU A 94 -2.08 -9.08 4.72
N VAL A 95 -1.26 -8.19 4.15
CA VAL A 95 0.18 -8.37 3.88
C VAL A 95 0.95 -7.10 4.29
#